data_AF-A0A7K4A3K3-F1
#
_entry.id   AF-A0A7K4A3K3-F1
#
_cell.length_a   1.000
_cell.length_b   1.000
_cell.length_c   1.000
_cell.angle_alpha   90.00
_cell.angle_beta   90.00
_cell.angle_gamma   90.00
#
_symmetry.space_group_name_H-M   'P 1'
#
loop_
_entity.id
_entity.type
_entity.pdbx_description
1 polymer ?
#
loop_
_entity_poly.entity_id
_entity_poly.type
_entity_poly.pdbx_seq_one_letter_code
_entity_poly.pdbx_strand_id
1 'polypeptide(L)'
;MGVFRFENKYAAPSREQRERYMRGEAEEHHFGPEGVITLILYRNAAYLKDETDGIRILYTGDHDKSKAVEEAAAMVEYHRSRSESKDSFHHGGVH
;
A
#
# COMPACT_ATOMS: atom_id res chain seq x y z
N MET A 1 2.48 13.40 -14.91
CA MET A 1 2.87 12.35 -13.95
C MET A 1 1.57 11.76 -13.40
N GLY A 2 1.54 10.48 -13.05
CA GLY A 2 0.29 9.74 -12.82
C GLY A 2 0.44 8.50 -11.94
N VAL A 3 -0.67 7.78 -11.77
CA VAL A 3 -0.80 6.65 -10.83
C VAL A 3 -1.00 5.35 -11.60
N PHE A 4 -0.20 4.34 -11.30
CA PHE A 4 -0.33 2.99 -11.86
C PHE A 4 -0.78 2.02 -10.77
N ARG A 5 -1.95 1.43 -10.95
CA ARG A 5 -2.49 0.42 -10.02
C ARG A 5 -2.37 -0.97 -10.62
N PHE A 6 -1.96 -1.91 -9.78
CA PHE A 6 -1.77 -3.31 -10.13
C PHE A 6 -2.71 -4.14 -9.26
N GLU A 7 -3.75 -4.71 -9.88
CA GLU A 7 -4.81 -5.46 -9.19
C GLU A 7 -4.46 -6.95 -9.05
N ASN A 8 -3.25 -7.26 -8.58
CA ASN A 8 -2.82 -8.63 -8.27
C ASN A 8 -1.50 -8.63 -7.47
N LYS A 9 -1.37 -9.53 -6.48
CA LYS A 9 -0.11 -9.78 -5.74
C LYS A 9 1.03 -10.38 -6.58
N TYR A 10 0.84 -10.64 -7.86
CA TYR A 10 1.91 -11.01 -8.79
C TYR A 10 2.22 -9.91 -9.79
N ALA A 11 1.35 -8.91 -9.90
CA ALA A 11 1.59 -7.76 -10.74
C ALA A 11 2.57 -6.81 -10.04
N ALA A 12 3.52 -6.29 -10.79
CA ALA A 12 4.56 -5.41 -10.30
C ALA A 12 4.91 -4.38 -11.38
N PRO A 13 5.52 -3.25 -10.98
CA PRO A 13 6.02 -2.27 -11.94
C PRO A 13 6.92 -2.91 -12.99
N SER A 14 6.74 -2.50 -14.25
CA SER A 14 7.54 -2.96 -15.37
C SER A 14 9.02 -2.61 -15.18
N ARG A 15 9.91 -3.26 -15.94
CA ARG A 15 11.34 -2.94 -15.91
C ARG A 15 11.59 -1.45 -16.17
N GLU A 16 10.94 -0.87 -17.19
CA GLU A 16 11.06 0.55 -17.50
C GLU A 16 10.60 1.43 -16.33
N GLN A 17 9.46 1.11 -15.70
CA GLN A 17 8.97 1.87 -14.55
C GLN A 17 9.94 1.82 -13.37
N ARG A 18 10.50 0.64 -13.07
CA ARG A 18 11.51 0.47 -12.03
C ARG A 18 12.76 1.30 -12.33
N GLU A 19 13.24 1.18 -13.56
CA GLU A 19 14.39 1.93 -14.05
C GLU A 19 14.13 3.43 -14.14
N ARG A 20 12.90 3.90 -14.19
CA ARG A 20 12.61 5.34 -14.34
C ARG A 20 12.27 6.02 -13.03
N TYR A 21 11.57 5.32 -12.15
CA TYR A 21 10.94 5.91 -10.97
C TYR A 21 11.40 5.29 -9.65
N MET A 22 11.96 4.07 -9.68
CA MET A 22 12.34 3.31 -8.49
C MET A 22 13.86 3.11 -8.42
N ARG A 23 14.63 4.18 -8.63
CA ARG A 23 16.10 4.18 -8.51
C ARG A 23 16.58 5.08 -7.37
N GLY A 24 17.74 4.73 -6.84
CA GLY A 24 18.45 5.52 -5.83
C GLY A 24 18.04 5.16 -4.42
N GLU A 25 18.33 6.06 -3.49
CA GLU A 25 17.94 5.93 -2.09
C GLU A 25 16.43 5.96 -1.96
N ALA A 26 15.91 5.07 -1.12
CA ALA A 26 14.51 4.93 -0.83
C ALA A 26 14.31 4.86 0.68
N GLU A 27 13.22 5.48 1.14
CA GLU A 27 12.77 5.39 2.52
C GLU A 27 11.59 4.41 2.58
N GLU A 28 11.73 3.35 3.37
CA GLU A 28 10.72 2.31 3.49
C GLU A 28 9.99 2.44 4.82
N HIS A 29 8.67 2.50 4.76
CA HIS A 29 7.77 2.60 5.90
C HIS A 29 6.85 1.39 5.92
N HIS A 30 6.75 0.74 7.07
CA HIS A 30 5.86 -0.39 7.29
C HIS A 30 4.75 -0.01 8.25
N PHE A 31 3.52 -0.39 7.92
CA PHE A 31 2.35 -0.12 8.74
C PHE A 31 1.52 -1.38 8.98
N GLY A 32 0.79 -1.37 10.09
CA GLY A 32 -0.06 -2.48 10.52
C GLY A 32 0.71 -3.62 11.21
N PRO A 33 -0.02 -4.62 11.76
CA PRO A 33 0.59 -5.82 12.31
C PRO A 33 1.37 -6.55 11.22
N GLU A 34 2.59 -6.99 11.55
CA GLU A 34 3.52 -7.67 10.64
C GLU A 34 3.96 -6.87 9.38
N GLY A 35 3.68 -5.57 9.31
CA GLY A 35 4.13 -4.72 8.19
C GLY A 35 3.41 -5.01 6.86
N VAL A 36 2.15 -5.48 6.94
CA VAL A 36 1.33 -5.86 5.77
C VAL A 36 1.13 -4.75 4.76
N ILE A 37 1.21 -3.49 5.18
CA ILE A 37 1.23 -2.33 4.29
C ILE A 37 2.66 -1.78 4.27
N THR A 38 3.23 -1.66 3.09
CA THR A 38 4.58 -1.11 2.89
C THR A 38 4.52 0.07 1.93
N LEU A 39 5.03 1.22 2.36
CA LEU A 39 5.18 2.41 1.53
C LEU A 39 6.67 2.68 1.31
N ILE A 40 7.11 2.66 0.06
CA ILE A 40 8.49 2.92 -0.35
C ILE A 40 8.54 4.27 -1.05
N LEU A 41 9.23 5.24 -0.47
CA LEU A 41 9.37 6.58 -1.00
C LEU A 41 10.70 6.73 -1.73
N TYR A 42 10.63 7.04 -3.02
CA TYR A 42 11.77 7.45 -3.84
C TYR A 42 11.81 8.96 -3.96
N ARG A 43 12.88 9.50 -4.58
CA ARG A 43 13.04 10.94 -4.80
C ARG A 43 11.80 11.59 -5.41
N ASN A 44 11.30 11.04 -6.53
CA ASN A 44 10.18 11.59 -7.30
C ASN A 44 9.05 10.56 -7.52
N ALA A 45 8.92 9.56 -6.65
CA ALA A 45 7.90 8.52 -6.77
C ALA A 45 7.61 7.88 -5.41
N ALA A 46 6.48 7.20 -5.29
CA ALA A 46 6.15 6.35 -4.16
C ALA A 46 5.55 5.03 -4.64
N TYR A 47 5.92 3.95 -3.97
CA TYR A 47 5.38 2.62 -4.24
C TYR A 47 4.70 2.08 -2.99
N LEU A 48 3.39 1.89 -3.07
CA LEU A 48 2.54 1.39 -1.99
C LEU A 48 2.19 -0.07 -2.27
N LYS A 49 2.35 -0.90 -1.25
CA LYS A 49 2.05 -2.33 -1.27
C LYS A 49 1.12 -2.65 -0.11
N ASP A 50 0.09 -3.42 -0.38
CA ASP A 50 -0.76 -4.08 0.60
C ASP A 50 -0.73 -5.58 0.31
N GLU A 51 -0.09 -6.34 1.20
CA GLU A 51 0.04 -7.79 1.06
C GLU A 51 -1.25 -8.53 1.45
N THR A 52 -2.18 -7.87 2.16
CA THR A 52 -3.45 -8.47 2.60
C THR A 52 -4.44 -8.57 1.45
N ASP A 53 -4.69 -7.46 0.76
CA ASP A 53 -5.59 -7.42 -0.40
C ASP A 53 -4.85 -7.56 -1.73
N GLY A 54 -3.51 -7.70 -1.71
CA GLY A 54 -2.67 -7.88 -2.89
C GLY A 54 -2.60 -6.63 -3.79
N ILE A 55 -2.84 -5.45 -3.22
CA ILE A 55 -2.87 -4.17 -3.92
C ILE A 55 -1.45 -3.62 -4.04
N ARG A 56 -1.08 -3.18 -5.24
CA ARG A 56 0.18 -2.47 -5.47
C ARG A 56 -0.06 -1.23 -6.31
N ILE A 57 0.51 -0.11 -5.89
CA ILE A 57 0.29 1.19 -6.53
C ILE A 57 1.62 1.92 -6.67
N LEU A 58 1.95 2.36 -7.88
CA LEU A 58 3.08 3.23 -8.16
C LEU A 58 2.57 4.64 -8.46
N TYR A 59 2.90 5.57 -7.56
CA TYR A 59 2.70 7.01 -7.74
C TYR A 59 3.96 7.60 -8.34
N THR A 60 3.83 8.25 -9.49
CA THR A 60 4.95 8.94 -10.15
C THR A 60 4.77 10.44 -10.01
N GLY A 61 5.83 11.17 -9.67
CA GLY A 61 5.81 12.62 -9.47
C GLY A 61 5.55 13.08 -8.04
N ASP A 62 6.06 14.28 -7.71
CA ASP A 62 6.00 14.84 -6.36
C ASP A 62 4.57 15.06 -5.86
N HIS A 63 3.68 15.54 -6.72
CA HIS A 63 2.29 15.80 -6.36
C HIS A 63 1.52 14.51 -6.02
N ASP A 64 1.76 13.43 -6.78
CA ASP A 64 1.09 12.15 -6.54
C ASP A 64 1.79 11.35 -5.42
N LYS A 65 3.07 11.62 -5.14
CA LYS A 65 3.79 11.06 -3.99
C LYS A 65 3.12 11.41 -2.66
N SER A 66 2.64 12.65 -2.49
CA SER A 66 1.91 13.05 -1.28
C SER A 66 0.65 12.22 -1.06
N LYS A 67 -0.09 11.93 -2.14
CA LYS A 67 -1.28 11.07 -2.09
C LYS A 67 -0.95 9.66 -1.63
N ALA A 68 0.23 9.13 -1.97
CA ALA A 68 0.65 7.80 -1.55
C ALA A 68 0.70 7.65 -0.02
N VAL A 69 1.03 8.73 0.70
CA VAL A 69 1.06 8.76 2.16
C VAL A 69 -0.36 8.74 2.72
N GLU A 70 -1.25 9.57 2.17
CA GLU A 70 -2.67 9.61 2.55
C GLU A 70 -3.34 8.25 2.32
N GLU A 71 -3.07 7.62 1.17
CA GLU A 71 -3.61 6.31 0.83
C GLU A 71 -3.06 5.18 1.70
N ALA A 72 -1.78 5.26 2.09
CA ALA A 72 -1.22 4.31 3.05
C ALA A 72 -1.94 4.39 4.41
N ALA A 73 -2.21 5.60 4.89
CA ALA A 73 -2.96 5.81 6.14
C ALA A 73 -4.40 5.28 6.02
N ALA A 74 -5.08 5.58 4.92
CA ALA A 74 -6.44 5.09 4.67
C ALA A 74 -6.51 3.54 4.62
N MET A 75 -5.50 2.89 4.03
CA MET A 75 -5.41 1.42 4.03
C MET A 75 -5.22 0.86 5.44
N VAL A 76 -4.39 1.50 6.28
CA VAL A 76 -4.21 1.08 7.68
C VAL A 76 -5.52 1.16 8.44
N GLU A 77 -6.25 2.26 8.30
CA GLU A 77 -7.56 2.45 8.94
C GLU A 77 -8.59 1.43 8.44
N TYR A 78 -8.62 1.17 7.12
CA TYR A 78 -9.48 0.14 6.54
C TYR A 78 -9.21 -1.24 7.14
N HIS A 79 -7.94 -1.66 7.24
CA HIS A 79 -7.56 -2.95 7.81
C HIS A 79 -7.86 -3.04 9.30
N ARG A 80 -7.69 -1.94 10.04
CA ARG A 80 -8.07 -1.86 11.45
C ARG A 80 -9.57 -2.06 11.64
N SER A 81 -10.38 -1.31 10.90
CA SER A 81 -11.85 -1.41 10.96
C SER A 81 -12.35 -2.80 10.56
N ARG A 82 -11.75 -3.40 9.52
CA ARG A 82 -12.08 -4.76 9.07
C ARG A 82 -11.70 -5.83 10.10
N SER A 83 -10.59 -5.64 10.81
CA SER A 83 -10.15 -6.54 11.88
C SER A 83 -11.06 -6.45 13.11
N GLU A 84 -11.42 -5.24 13.54
CA GLU A 84 -12.40 -5.02 14.63
C GLU A 84 -13.77 -5.60 14.28
N SER A 85 -14.17 -5.48 13.01
CA SER A 85 -15.41 -6.10 12.52
C SER A 85 -15.37 -7.62 12.60
N LYS A 86 -14.25 -8.27 12.24
CA LYS A 86 -14.09 -9.73 12.34
C LYS A 86 -14.09 -10.24 13.78
N ASP A 87 -13.47 -9.50 14.70
CA ASP A 87 -13.44 -9.86 16.12
C ASP A 87 -14.83 -9.75 16.77
N SER A 88 -15.64 -8.79 16.30
CA SER A 88 -17.01 -8.55 16.76
C SER A 88 -18.02 -9.65 16.36
N PHE A 89 -17.66 -10.60 15.48
CA PHE A 89 -18.55 -11.72 15.08
C PHE A 89 -18.43 -12.97 15.96
N HIS A 90 -17.67 -12.94 17.06
CA HIS A 90 -17.61 -14.04 18.04
C HIS A 90 -18.28 -13.69 19.37
N HIS A 91 -19.60 -13.44 19.39
CA HIS A 91 -20.49 -13.82 20.51
C HIS A 91 -21.95 -13.65 20.10
N GLY A 92 -22.46 -14.62 19.37
CA GLY A 92 -23.83 -14.57 18.86
C GLY A 92 -24.38 -15.94 18.50
N GLY A 93 -24.41 -16.84 19.48
CA GLY A 93 -25.30 -18.00 19.46
C GLY A 93 -24.60 -19.35 19.50
N VAL A 94 -24.83 -20.08 20.58
CA VAL A 94 -25.75 -21.22 20.52
C VAL A 94 -26.43 -21.40 21.89
N HIS A 95 -27.74 -21.66 21.78
CA HIS A 95 -28.75 -22.13 22.73
C HIS A 95 -28.29 -22.76 24.05
#